data_AF-A0A968UD22-F1
#
_entry.id   AF-A0A968UD22-F1
#
_cell.length_a   1.000
_cell.length_b   1.000
_cell.length_c   1.000
_cell.angle_alpha   90.00
_cell.angle_beta   90.00
_cell.angle_gamma   90.00
#
_symmetry.space_group_name_H-M   'P 1'
#
loop_
_entity.id
_entity.type
_entity.pdbx_description
1 polymer ?
#
loop_
_entity_poly.entity_id
_entity_poly.type
_entity_poly.pdbx_seq_one_letter_code
_entity_poly.pdbx_strand_id
1 'polypeptide(L)' 'MLHQAIVDTGVLVALIDRRDRYHACVTEHLTQIALPLLNCAAVA' A
#
# COMPACT_ATOMS: atom_id res chain seq x y z
N MET A 1 -17.35 -4.23 -1.03
CA MET A 1 -16.66 -5.52 -0.80
C MET A 1 -15.17 -5.23 -0.84
N LEU A 2 -14.40 -5.70 0.13
CA LEU A 2 -12.94 -5.52 0.16
C LEU A 2 -12.28 -6.55 -0.76
N HIS A 3 -11.23 -6.15 -1.48
CA HIS A 3 -10.48 -7.03 -2.38
C HIS A 3 -9.08 -7.29 -1.83
N GLN A 4 -8.58 -8.51 -1.99
CA GLN A 4 -7.18 -8.78 -1.71
C GLN A 4 -6.32 -8.22 -2.84
N ALA A 5 -5.19 -7.60 -2.50
CA ALA A 5 -4.29 -6.97 -3.47
C ALA A 5 -2.82 -7.26 -3.14
N ILE A 6 -2.00 -7.35 -4.19
CA ILE A 6 -0.55 -7.26 -4.10
C ILE A 6 -0.20 -5.77 -4.17
N VAL A 7 0.57 -5.31 -3.20
CA VAL A 7 0.94 -3.91 -3.01
C VAL A 7 2.39 -3.75 -3.44
N ASP A 8 2.63 -2.82 -4.36
CA ASP A 8 3.98 -2.45 -4.77
C ASP A 8 4.76 -1.79 -3.63
N THR A 9 6.10 -1.87 -3.67
CA THR A 9 6.96 -1.25 -2.65
C THR A 9 6.74 0.26 -2.55
N GLY A 10 6.49 0.97 -3.65
CA GLY A 10 6.24 2.41 -3.63
C GLY A 10 4.99 2.79 -2.83
N VAL A 11 3.95 1.96 -2.84
CA VAL A 11 2.75 2.16 -2.03
C VAL A 11 3.07 1.98 -0.54
N LEU A 12 3.91 1.00 -0.18
CA LEU A 12 4.37 0.82 1.19
C LEU A 12 5.23 2.00 1.67
N VAL A 13 6.10 2.53 0.81
CA VAL A 13 6.90 3.72 1.12
C VAL A 13 6.01 4.93 1.38
N ALA A 14 5.05 5.22 0.49
CA ALA A 14 4.10 6.33 0.67
C ALA A 14 3.18 6.14 1.89
N LEU A 15 2.85 4.91 2.26
CA LEU A 15 2.09 4.61 3.48
C LEU A 15 2.89 4.95 4.75
N ILE A 16 4.19 4.65 4.77
CA ILE A 16 5.05 4.83 5.95
C ILE A 16 5.55 6.28 6.07
N ASP A 17 5.92 6.91 4.95
CA ASP A 17 6.39 8.30 4.94
C ASP A 17 5.22 9.29 4.85
N ARG A 18 4.90 9.93 5.97
CA ARG A 18 3.85 10.96 6.05
C ARG A 18 4.13 12.22 5.23
N ARG A 19 5.37 12.44 4.80
CA ARG A 19 5.76 13.56 3.93
C ARG A 19 5.66 13.22 2.46
N ASP A 20 5.44 11.96 2.11
CA ASP A 20 5.21 11.55 0.73
C ASP A 20 3.93 12.23 0.21
N ARG A 21 4.02 12.81 -1.00
CA ARG A 21 2.89 13.50 -1.64
C ARG A 21 1.68 12.60 -1.87
N TYR A 22 1.86 11.28 -1.87
CA TYR A 22 0.81 10.28 -2.05
C TYR A 22 0.30 9.68 -0.75
N HIS A 23 0.86 10.05 0.42
CA HIS A 23 0.50 9.46 1.71
C HIS A 23 -1.01 9.46 1.99
N ALA A 24 -1.68 10.60 1.76
CA ALA A 24 -3.12 10.73 1.95
C ALA A 24 -3.91 9.82 1.00
N CYS A 25 -3.54 9.81 -0.28
CA CYS A 25 -4.17 8.98 -1.31
C CYS A 25 -4.05 7.49 -0.97
N VAL A 26 -2.85 7.03 -0.63
CA VAL A 26 -2.59 5.63 -0.29
C VAL A 26 -3.36 5.22 0.97
N THR A 27 -3.38 6.05 2.00
CA THR A 27 -4.11 5.76 3.24
C THR A 27 -5.60 5.60 3.00
N GLU A 28 -6.20 6.47 2.17
CA GLU A 28 -7.61 6.37 1.80
C GLU A 28 -7.88 5.11 0.96
N HIS A 29 -7.06 4.82 -0.04
CA HIS A 29 -7.26 3.68 -0.94
C HIS A 29 -7.14 2.34 -0.22
N LEU A 30 -6.23 2.23 0.76
CA LEU A 30 -6.02 1.01 1.53
C LEU A 30 -7.21 0.64 2.41
N THR A 31 -8.12 1.57 2.72
CA THR A 31 -9.37 1.26 3.44
C THR A 31 -10.30 0.33 2.63
N GLN A 32 -10.07 0.21 1.32
CA GLN A 32 -10.85 -0.61 0.40
C GLN A 32 -10.21 -1.99 0.13
N ILE A 33 -9.04 -2.25 0.71
CA ILE A 33 -8.27 -3.49 0.51
C ILE A 33 -8.44 -4.41 1.72
N ALA A 34 -8.59 -5.71 1.47
CA ALA A 34 -8.65 -6.73 2.50
C ALA A 34 -7.25 -6.99 3.09
N LEU A 35 -7.17 -7.11 4.41
CA LEU A 35 -5.94 -7.53 5.10
C LEU A 35 -5.75 -9.06 5.04
N PRO A 36 -4.50 -9.57 5.10
CA PRO A 36 -3.25 -8.82 5.15
C PRO A 36 -2.88 -8.20 3.79
N LEU A 37 -2.12 -7.10 3.82
CA LEU A 37 -1.48 -6.60 2.60
C LEU A 37 -0.43 -7.61 2.14
N LEU A 38 -0.49 -7.98 0.86
CA LEU A 38 0.48 -8.88 0.25
C LEU A 38 1.53 -8.05 -0.48
N ASN A 39 2.81 -8.41 -0.36
CA ASN A 39 3.89 -7.85 -1.16
C ASN A 39 4.80 -8.99 -1.63
N CYS A 40 5.43 -8.81 -2.78
CA CYS A 40 6.45 -9.72 -3.27
C CYS A 40 7.79 -9.45 -2.57
N ALA A 41 8.63 -10.49 -2.43
CA ALA A 41 10.02 -10.27 -2.06
C ALA A 41 10.75 -9.58 -3.23
N ALA A 42 11.55 -8.56 -2.92
CA ALA A 42 12.43 -7.98 -3.92
C ALA A 42 13.46 -9.04 -4.36
N VAL A 43 13.60 -9.24 -5.67
CA VAL A 43 14.62 -10.11 -6.27
C VAL A 43 15.69 -9.21 -6.89
N ALA A 44 16.94 -9.38 -6.47
CA ALA A 44 18.10 -8.63 -6.96
C ALA A 44 18.78 -9.35 -8.13
#